data_AF-A0A4Y2MKV4-F1
#
_entry.id   AF-A0A4Y2MKV4-F1
#
_cell.length_a   1.000
_cell.length_b   1.000
_cell.length_c   1.000
_cell.angle_alpha   90.00
_cell.angle_beta   90.00
_cell.angle_gamma   90.00
#
_symmetry.space_group_name_H-M   'P 1'
#
loop_
_entity.id
_entity.type
_entity.pdbx_description
1 polymer ?
#
loop_
_entity_poly.entity_id
_entity_poly.type
_entity_poly.pdbx_seq_one_letter_code
_entity_poly.pdbx_strand_id
1 'polypeptide(L)'
;MSQIIAREDEEVTEDYEKKKALLLKRYKLTPERFRQLFVNHNKAPENTWTDFAYEVKNYFQEWIRGLNVKTFEELSNVIIAEQIKKSYRLRFTTIS
;
A
#
# COMPACT_ATOMS: atom_id res chain seq x y z
N MET A 1 4.34 37.49 35.42
CA MET A 1 3.70 37.41 34.09
C MET A 1 4.28 36.21 33.36
N SER A 2 3.41 35.42 32.72
CA SER A 2 3.67 34.20 31.90
C SER A 2 4.13 32.98 32.71
N GLN A 3 3.38 31.90 32.96
CA GLN A 3 2.22 31.23 32.34
C GLN A 3 2.42 30.77 30.88
N ILE A 4 2.46 29.43 30.73
CA ILE A 4 2.00 28.61 29.59
C ILE A 4 3.01 28.39 28.44
N ILE A 5 4.07 27.58 28.61
CA ILE A 5 4.81 26.96 27.47
C ILE A 5 5.46 25.61 27.87
N ALA A 6 4.71 24.70 28.51
CA ALA A 6 5.26 23.36 28.80
C ALA A 6 4.22 22.22 28.82
N ARG A 7 2.92 22.54 28.64
CA ARG A 7 1.83 21.54 28.65
C ARG A 7 1.20 21.29 27.28
N GLU A 8 1.41 22.16 26.29
CA GLU A 8 0.86 21.95 24.93
C GLU A 8 1.67 20.93 24.11
N ASP A 9 2.97 20.77 24.34
CA ASP A 9 3.79 19.85 23.53
C ASP A 9 3.54 18.36 23.86
N GLU A 10 3.28 17.98 25.12
CA GLU A 10 2.99 16.58 25.48
C GLU A 10 1.64 16.09 24.94
N GLU A 11 0.61 16.94 24.96
CA GLU A 11 -0.73 16.60 24.46
C GLU A 11 -0.75 16.51 22.92
N VAL A 12 -0.01 17.40 22.24
CA VAL A 12 0.12 17.40 20.77
C VAL A 12 1.06 16.29 20.28
N THR A 13 2.13 15.96 21.01
CA THR A 13 3.00 14.82 20.68
C THR A 13 2.32 13.48 20.95
N GLU A 14 1.52 13.35 22.01
CA GLU A 14 0.66 12.17 22.21
C GLU A 14 -0.38 12.03 21.10
N ASP A 15 -1.01 13.12 20.66
CA ASP A 15 -1.98 13.08 19.56
C ASP A 15 -1.31 12.79 18.20
N TYR A 16 -0.10 13.31 17.98
CA TYR A 16 0.72 12.97 16.81
C TYR A 16 1.14 11.51 16.82
N GLU A 17 1.65 10.98 17.94
CA GLU A 17 2.04 9.57 18.05
C GLU A 17 0.82 8.63 18.02
N LYS A 18 -0.34 9.03 18.56
CA LYS A 18 -1.61 8.29 18.41
C LYS A 18 -2.10 8.32 16.96
N LYS A 19 -2.08 9.46 16.29
CA LYS A 19 -2.42 9.59 14.86
C LYS A 19 -1.45 8.81 14.00
N LYS A 20 -0.15 8.88 14.27
CA LYS A 20 0.90 8.12 13.59
C LYS A 20 0.76 6.63 13.86
N ALA A 21 0.40 6.19 15.07
CA ALA A 21 0.11 4.80 15.36
C ALA A 21 -1.18 4.32 14.70
N LEU A 22 -2.24 5.14 14.65
CA LEU A 22 -3.48 4.85 13.92
C LEU A 22 -3.26 4.83 12.41
N LEU A 23 -2.45 5.75 11.87
CA LEU A 23 -1.99 5.77 10.49
C LEU A 23 -1.11 4.55 10.25
N LEU A 24 -0.09 4.24 11.04
CA LEU A 24 0.71 3.00 10.92
C LEU A 24 -0.13 1.73 11.13
N LYS A 25 -1.24 1.78 11.87
CA LYS A 25 -2.16 0.64 12.08
C LYS A 25 -3.12 0.47 10.90
N ARG A 26 -3.59 1.57 10.31
CA ARG A 26 -4.51 1.63 9.15
C ARG A 26 -3.80 1.57 7.80
N TYR A 27 -2.58 2.08 7.77
CA TYR A 27 -1.53 2.04 6.75
C TYR A 27 -0.37 1.15 7.20
N LYS A 28 -0.62 0.14 8.06
CA LYS A 28 0.20 -1.08 7.94
C LYS A 28 0.24 -1.32 6.44
N LEU A 29 1.42 -1.43 5.84
CA LEU A 29 1.50 -1.81 4.43
C LEU A 29 0.96 -3.23 4.37
N THR A 30 -0.37 -3.30 4.38
CA THR A 30 -1.11 -4.52 4.33
C THR A 30 -0.80 -5.10 2.98
N PRO A 31 -0.92 -6.43 2.85
CA PRO A 31 -0.79 -7.06 1.55
C PRO A 31 -1.64 -6.32 0.49
N GLU A 32 -2.81 -5.81 0.91
CA GLU A 32 -3.70 -4.99 0.09
C GLU A 32 -3.11 -3.65 -0.40
N ARG A 33 -2.29 -2.96 0.38
CA ARG A 33 -1.62 -1.73 -0.08
C ARG A 33 -0.55 -2.04 -1.12
N PHE A 34 0.28 -3.05 -0.88
CA PHE A 34 1.27 -3.48 -1.86
C PHE A 34 0.63 -4.01 -3.14
N ARG A 35 -0.50 -4.71 -3.03
CA ARG A 35 -1.36 -5.08 -4.16
C ARG A 35 -1.81 -3.85 -4.95
N GLN A 36 -2.34 -2.83 -4.28
CA GLN A 36 -2.79 -1.60 -4.95
C GLN A 36 -1.65 -0.87 -5.65
N LEU A 37 -0.48 -0.81 -5.02
CA LEU A 37 0.73 -0.27 -5.64
C LEU A 37 1.07 -1.12 -6.87
N PHE A 38 1.26 -2.43 -6.75
CA PHE A 38 1.56 -3.32 -7.87
C PHE A 38 0.57 -3.20 -9.05
N VAL A 39 -0.74 -3.17 -8.79
CA VAL A 39 -1.78 -3.17 -9.84
C VAL A 39 -1.91 -1.81 -10.53
N ASN A 40 -1.75 -0.70 -9.80
CA ASN A 40 -1.99 0.65 -10.32
C ASN A 40 -0.70 1.46 -10.52
N HIS A 41 0.48 0.86 -10.33
CA HIS A 41 1.74 1.58 -10.48
C HIS A 41 1.95 1.98 -11.93
N ASN A 42 2.27 3.26 -12.12
CA ASN A 42 2.68 3.81 -13.39
C ASN A 42 4.11 4.29 -13.26
N LYS A 43 4.89 4.13 -14.33
CA LYS A 43 6.25 4.65 -14.39
C LYS A 43 6.21 6.17 -14.24
N ALA A 44 6.92 6.69 -13.26
CA ALA A 44 7.12 8.12 -13.11
C ALA A 44 7.94 8.67 -14.30
N PRO A 45 7.65 9.88 -14.81
CA PRO A 45 8.41 10.45 -15.93
C PRO A 45 9.91 10.57 -15.62
N GLU A 46 10.28 10.80 -14.36
CA GLU A 46 11.64 10.91 -13.85
C GLU A 46 12.38 9.57 -13.66
N ASN A 47 11.66 8.46 -13.49
CA ASN A 47 12.29 7.15 -13.21
C ASN A 47 12.81 6.49 -14.49
N THR A 48 13.86 5.67 -14.39
CA THR A 48 14.23 4.77 -15.49
C THR A 48 13.29 3.57 -15.54
N TRP A 49 13.30 2.82 -16.65
CA TRP A 49 12.58 1.55 -16.73
C TRP A 49 13.11 0.52 -15.71
N THR A 50 14.39 0.60 -15.36
CA THR A 50 15.02 -0.25 -14.34
C THR A 50 14.48 0.06 -12.96
N ASP A 51 14.33 1.35 -12.61
CA ASP A 51 13.77 1.78 -11.33
C ASP A 51 12.31 1.32 -11.21
N PHE A 52 11.52 1.52 -12.27
CA PHE A 52 10.14 1.04 -12.30
C PHE A 52 10.06 -0.48 -12.12
N ALA A 53 10.89 -1.26 -12.82
CA ALA A 53 10.91 -2.71 -12.66
C ALA A 53 11.30 -3.13 -11.23
N TYR A 54 12.23 -2.41 -10.60
CA TYR A 54 12.62 -2.63 -9.21
C TYR A 54 11.46 -2.33 -8.25
N GLU A 55 10.78 -1.20 -8.41
CA GLU A 55 9.62 -0.81 -7.61
C GLU A 55 8.48 -1.84 -7.72
N VAL A 56 8.09 -2.20 -8.94
CA VAL A 56 7.05 -3.22 -9.19
C VAL A 56 7.42 -4.56 -8.54
N LYS A 57 8.68 -4.99 -8.68
CA LYS A 57 9.17 -6.22 -8.07
C LYS A 57 9.07 -6.17 -6.55
N ASN A 58 9.50 -5.07 -5.94
CA ASN A 58 9.46 -4.88 -4.50
C ASN A 58 8.02 -4.93 -3.97
N TYR A 59 7.09 -4.23 -4.63
CA TYR A 59 5.67 -4.28 -4.26
C TYR A 59 5.09 -5.69 -4.36
N PHE A 60 5.43 -6.42 -5.43
CA PHE A 60 5.00 -7.81 -5.59
C PHE A 60 5.53 -8.70 -4.46
N GLN A 61 6.83 -8.63 -4.15
CA GLN A 61 7.44 -9.45 -3.11
C GLN A 61 6.83 -9.19 -1.73
N GLU A 62 6.64 -7.91 -1.37
CA GLU A 62 6.04 -7.55 -0.09
C GLU A 62 4.55 -7.93 -0.01
N TRP A 63 3.82 -7.85 -1.13
CA TRP A 63 2.45 -8.32 -1.20
C TRP A 63 2.34 -9.84 -0.95
N ILE A 64 3.12 -10.64 -1.68
CA ILE A 64 3.12 -12.10 -1.56
C ILE A 64 3.62 -12.55 -0.17
N ARG A 65 4.65 -11.87 0.36
CA ARG A 65 5.13 -12.09 1.73
C ARG A 65 4.04 -11.81 2.75
N GLY A 66 3.30 -10.71 2.59
CA GLY A 66 2.21 -10.34 3.47
C GLY A 66 1.00 -11.29 3.40
N LEU A 67 0.77 -11.94 2.26
CA LEU A 67 -0.23 -13.01 2.10
C LEU A 67 0.25 -14.37 2.63
N ASN A 68 1.52 -14.50 3.03
CA ASN A 68 2.14 -15.74 3.47
C ASN A 68 1.98 -16.89 2.46
N VAL A 69 2.09 -16.56 1.16
CA VAL A 69 2.05 -17.53 0.06
C VAL A 69 3.33 -18.37 0.09
N LYS A 70 3.18 -19.68 0.05
CA LYS A 70 4.29 -20.65 0.17
C LYS A 70 4.45 -21.52 -1.06
N THR A 71 3.39 -21.68 -1.86
CA THR A 71 3.41 -22.55 -3.05
C THR A 71 3.19 -21.77 -4.33
N PHE A 72 3.66 -22.33 -5.44
CA PHE A 72 3.39 -21.78 -6.77
C PHE A 72 1.89 -21.78 -7.11
N GLU A 73 1.13 -22.76 -6.62
CA GLU A 73 -0.30 -22.85 -6.81
C GLU A 73 -1.05 -21.71 -6.10
N GLU A 74 -0.71 -21.44 -4.84
CA GLU A 74 -1.25 -20.31 -4.08
C GLU A 74 -0.94 -18.98 -4.78
N LEU A 75 0.30 -18.81 -5.26
CA LEU A 75 0.68 -17.64 -6.03
C LEU A 75 -0.14 -17.50 -7.32
N SER A 76 -0.30 -18.60 -8.07
CA SER A 76 -1.07 -18.62 -9.32
C SER A 76 -2.53 -18.22 -9.08
N ASN A 77 -3.15 -18.76 -8.03
CA ASN A 77 -4.51 -18.42 -7.65
C ASN A 77 -4.67 -16.93 -7.31
N VAL A 78 -3.70 -16.36 -6.59
CA VAL A 78 -3.68 -14.92 -6.26
C VAL A 78 -3.60 -14.06 -7.53
N ILE A 79 -2.69 -14.37 -8.44
CA ILE A 79 -2.53 -13.61 -9.70
C ILE A 79 -3.77 -13.75 -10.61
N ILE A 80 -4.33 -14.96 -10.73
CA ILE A 80 -5.54 -15.20 -11.54
C ILE A 80 -6.72 -14.41 -10.96
N ALA A 81 -6.92 -14.44 -9.64
CA ALA A 81 -7.98 -13.68 -8.99
C ALA A 81 -7.86 -12.17 -9.25
N GLU A 82 -6.64 -11.63 -9.28
CA GLU A 82 -6.40 -10.23 -9.62
C GLU A 82 -6.75 -9.88 -11.07
N GLN A 83 -6.34 -10.73 -12.00
CA GLN A 83 -6.63 -10.52 -13.42
C GLN A 83 -8.14 -10.58 -13.70
N ILE A 84 -8.85 -11.49 -13.04
CA ILE A 84 -10.31 -11.60 -13.12
C ILE A 84 -10.98 -10.32 -12.57
N LYS A 85 -10.59 -9.86 -11.38
CA LYS A 85 -11.12 -8.63 -10.77
C LYS A 85 -10.91 -7.41 -11.68
N LYS A 86 -9.73 -7.27 -12.30
CA LYS A 86 -9.42 -6.19 -13.26
C LYS A 86 -10.37 -6.24 -14.46
N SER A 87 -10.61 -7.43 -14.99
CA SER A 87 -11.51 -7.65 -16.14
C SER A 87 -12.98 -7.31 -15.86
N TYR A 88 -13.45 -7.48 -14.62
CA TYR A 88 -14.78 -7.03 -14.22
C TYR A 88 -14.83 -5.51 -14.05
N ARG A 89 -13.84 -4.90 -13.36
CA ARG A 89 -13.79 -3.46 -13.13
C ARG A 89 -13.86 -2.64 -14.43
N LEU A 90 -13.16 -3.08 -15.48
CA LEU A 90 -13.15 -2.41 -16.79
C LEU A 90 -14.49 -2.53 -17.53
N ARG A 91 -15.23 -3.63 -17.34
CA ARG A 91 -16.55 -3.82 -17.97
C ARG A 91 -17.64 -2.96 -17.33
N PHE A 92 -17.57 -2.73 -16.03
CA PHE A 92 -18.52 -1.83 -15.35
C PHE A 92 -18.29 -0.34 -15.69
N THR A 93 -17.04 0.10 -15.92
CA THR A 93 -16.75 1.50 -16.27
C THR A 93 -17.01 1.86 -17.72
N THR A 94 -17.23 0.87 -18.60
CA THR A 94 -17.47 1.10 -20.04
C THR A 94 -18.97 1.09 -20.39
N ILE A 95 -19.84 0.69 -19.45
CA ILE A 95 -21.30 0.56 -19.65
C ILE A 95 -22.06 1.67 -18.89
N SER A 96 -21.42 2.79 -18.55
CA SER A 96 -22.03 3.97 -17.92
C SER A 96 -21.62 5.23 -18.66
#